data_AF-A0A1M5I9F1-F1
#
_entry.id   AF-A0A1M5I9F1-F1
#
_cell.length_a   1.000
_cell.length_b   1.000
_cell.length_c   1.000
_cell.angle_alpha   90.00
_cell.angle_beta   90.00
_cell.angle_gamma   90.00
#
_symmetry.space_group_name_H-M   'P 1'
#
loop_
_entity.id
_entity.type
_entity.pdbx_description
1 polymer ?
#
loop_
_entity_poly.entity_id
_entity_poly.type
_entity_poly.pdbx_seq_one_letter_code
_entity_poly.pdbx_strand_id
1 'polypeptide(L)'
;MSVEARVPVRRGAARHGELLGQLVQVLLAEGFASLTLDDLAARLHCSKRTLYALAGSRDELVRVAVVHFFRAATARVEAALAPPRPPADRLVAYLRAVAEELAPASARFYDDVAAFPPAREIYERNTRAAAARVQGIIRDGVAEGAFREVDAAFAADVVTAVMVRIQQRQVAASTGLDDAAAYEQLTGLLLRGLAKEPGAG
;
A
#
# COMPACT_ATOMS: atom_id res chain seq x y z
N MET A 1 46.56 -26.61 -6.51
CA MET A 1 46.37 -25.15 -6.72
C MET A 1 44.91 -24.93 -7.06
N SER A 2 44.11 -24.59 -6.05
CA SER A 2 42.68 -24.32 -6.19
C SER A 2 42.48 -22.83 -6.48
N VAL A 3 41.79 -22.52 -7.57
CA VAL A 3 41.27 -21.17 -7.83
C VAL A 3 39.75 -21.31 -7.89
N GLU A 4 39.10 -21.17 -6.73
CA GLU A 4 37.70 -20.76 -6.68
C GLU A 4 37.66 -19.24 -6.66
N ALA A 5 37.14 -18.63 -7.72
CA ALA A 5 36.42 -17.36 -7.63
C ALA A 5 35.67 -17.07 -8.93
N ARG A 6 34.34 -17.03 -8.84
CA ARG A 6 33.58 -15.76 -8.88
C ARG A 6 32.10 -16.05 -8.68
N VAL A 7 31.51 -15.37 -7.70
CA VAL A 7 30.06 -15.15 -7.56
C VAL A 7 29.76 -13.73 -8.05
N PRO A 8 29.44 -13.48 -9.35
CA PRO A 8 29.22 -12.13 -9.86
C PRO A 8 27.75 -11.70 -9.84
N VAL A 9 26.80 -12.63 -9.76
CA VAL A 9 25.37 -12.35 -9.99
C VAL A 9 24.67 -11.73 -8.76
N ARG A 10 25.03 -12.15 -7.54
CA ARG A 10 24.38 -11.66 -6.30
C ARG A 10 24.65 -10.19 -5.98
N ARG A 11 25.84 -9.67 -6.32
CA ARG A 11 26.22 -8.27 -6.04
C ARG A 11 25.47 -7.27 -6.94
N GLY A 12 25.25 -7.62 -8.21
CA GLY A 12 24.48 -6.77 -9.14
C GLY A 12 23.01 -6.67 -8.74
N ALA A 13 22.39 -7.80 -8.39
CA ALA A 13 21.00 -7.85 -7.94
C ALA A 13 20.76 -7.05 -6.64
N ALA A 14 21.67 -7.17 -5.66
CA ALA A 14 21.58 -6.40 -4.41
C ALA A 14 21.64 -4.89 -4.67
N ARG A 15 22.56 -4.45 -5.52
CA ARG A 15 22.71 -3.03 -5.91
C ARG A 15 21.50 -2.50 -6.70
N HIS A 16 20.91 -3.32 -7.57
CA HIS A 16 19.67 -2.96 -8.26
C HIS A 16 18.49 -2.82 -7.30
N GLY A 17 18.38 -3.72 -6.32
CA GLY A 17 17.35 -3.64 -5.27
C GLY A 17 17.49 -2.39 -4.42
N GLU A 18 18.72 -2.05 -4.02
CA GLU A 18 19.01 -0.81 -3.26
C GLU A 18 18.62 0.44 -4.06
N LEU A 19 19.03 0.53 -5.32
CA LEU A 19 18.70 1.67 -6.19
C LEU A 19 17.19 1.81 -6.41
N LEU A 20 16.48 0.69 -6.59
CA LEU A 20 15.02 0.68 -6.70
C LEU A 20 14.36 1.15 -5.40
N GLY A 21 14.87 0.73 -4.24
CA GLY A 21 14.40 1.20 -2.95
C GLY A 21 14.58 2.71 -2.77
N GLN A 22 15.75 3.25 -3.13
CA GLN A 22 16.01 4.70 -3.09
C GLN A 22 15.11 5.47 -4.07
N LEU A 23 14.90 4.93 -5.28
CA LEU A 23 13.96 5.51 -6.25
C LEU A 23 12.55 5.58 -5.66
N VAL A 24 12.08 4.51 -5.01
CA VAL A 24 10.78 4.52 -4.33
C VAL A 24 10.72 5.65 -3.30
N GLN A 25 11.74 5.82 -2.44
CA GLN A 25 11.73 6.90 -1.45
C GLN A 25 11.61 8.30 -2.09
N VAL A 26 12.34 8.54 -3.18
CA VAL A 26 12.22 9.81 -3.93
C VAL A 26 10.80 10.01 -4.46
N LEU A 27 10.20 8.99 -5.07
CA LEU A 27 8.86 9.11 -5.65
C LEU A 27 7.79 9.32 -4.57
N LEU A 28 7.89 8.61 -3.43
CA LEU A 28 6.95 8.75 -2.32
C LEU A 28 6.99 10.18 -1.76
N ALA A 29 8.19 10.74 -1.57
CA ALA A 29 8.36 12.07 -0.99
C ALA A 29 7.95 13.21 -1.93
N GLU A 30 8.30 13.11 -3.22
CA GLU A 30 8.22 14.26 -4.14
C GLU A 30 7.12 14.13 -5.21
N GLY A 31 6.48 12.97 -5.30
CA GLY A 31 5.76 12.57 -6.50
C GLY A 31 6.72 12.21 -7.63
N PHE A 32 6.18 11.92 -8.81
CA PHE A 32 6.97 11.55 -9.97
C PHE A 32 6.67 12.40 -11.21
N ALA A 33 5.50 13.02 -11.33
CA ALA A 33 5.06 13.66 -12.59
C ALA A 33 6.03 14.74 -13.09
N SER A 34 6.63 15.53 -12.19
CA SER A 34 7.59 16.58 -12.57
C SER A 34 9.06 16.14 -12.64
N LEU A 35 9.40 14.94 -12.17
CA LEU A 35 10.79 14.51 -12.09
C LEU A 35 11.28 14.00 -13.44
N THR A 36 12.40 14.53 -13.95
CA THR A 36 13.06 14.02 -15.16
C THR A 36 14.03 12.86 -14.84
N LEU A 37 14.57 12.19 -15.86
CA LEU A 37 15.64 11.21 -15.65
C LEU A 37 16.94 11.87 -15.13
N ASP A 38 17.20 13.14 -15.46
CA ASP A 38 18.31 13.90 -14.89
C ASP A 38 18.11 14.14 -13.40
N ASP A 39 16.90 14.58 -13.01
CA ASP A 39 16.50 14.79 -11.63
C ASP A 39 16.67 13.53 -10.78
N LEU A 40 16.22 12.39 -11.31
CA LEU A 40 16.33 11.09 -10.65
C LEU A 40 17.78 10.63 -10.55
N ALA A 41 18.57 10.80 -11.62
CA ALA A 41 19.99 10.44 -11.61
C ALA A 41 20.77 11.26 -10.58
N ALA A 42 20.49 12.56 -10.47
CA ALA A 42 21.09 13.45 -9.49
C ALA A 42 20.73 13.05 -8.05
N ARG A 43 19.45 12.82 -7.75
CA ARG A 43 18.96 12.41 -6.41
C ARG A 43 19.48 11.05 -5.98
N LEU A 44 19.60 10.11 -6.92
CA LEU A 44 20.08 8.75 -6.67
C LEU A 44 21.60 8.61 -6.80
N HIS A 45 22.32 9.72 -7.04
CA HIS A 45 23.77 9.76 -7.24
C HIS A 45 24.29 8.69 -8.23
N CYS A 46 23.57 8.51 -9.34
CA CYS A 46 23.89 7.49 -10.34
C CYS A 46 23.85 8.05 -11.77
N SER A 47 24.29 7.25 -12.73
CA SER A 47 24.23 7.64 -14.15
C SER A 47 22.85 7.33 -14.75
N LYS A 48 22.44 8.05 -15.79
CA LYS A 48 21.25 7.69 -16.59
C LYS A 48 21.32 6.25 -17.12
N ARG A 49 22.52 5.78 -17.50
CA ARG A 49 22.74 4.40 -17.93
C ARG A 49 22.37 3.40 -16.82
N THR A 50 22.61 3.74 -15.57
CA THR A 50 22.21 2.91 -14.41
C THR A 50 20.70 2.86 -14.26
N LEU A 51 20.00 3.99 -14.45
CA LEU A 51 18.52 4.01 -14.47
C LEU A 51 17.95 3.21 -15.64
N TYR A 52 18.56 3.31 -16.83
CA TYR A 52 18.16 2.53 -18.00
C TYR A 52 18.38 1.01 -17.84
N ALA A 53 19.28 0.60 -16.94
CA ALA A 53 19.44 -0.81 -16.60
C ALA A 53 18.29 -1.35 -15.73
N LEU A 54 17.53 -0.46 -15.06
CA LEU A 54 16.33 -0.83 -14.31
C LEU A 54 15.08 -0.88 -15.20
N ALA A 55 14.99 0.02 -16.19
CA ALA A 55 13.82 0.18 -17.05
C ALA A 55 14.19 0.87 -18.38
N GLY A 56 13.51 0.51 -19.48
CA GLY A 56 13.78 1.07 -20.81
C GLY A 56 13.27 2.50 -21.02
N SER A 57 12.47 3.03 -20.09
CA SER A 57 11.95 4.41 -20.14
C SER A 57 11.69 4.96 -18.75
N ARG A 58 11.50 6.28 -18.66
CA ARG A 58 11.08 6.95 -17.41
C ARG A 58 9.76 6.40 -16.89
N ASP A 59 8.78 6.24 -17.75
CA ASP A 59 7.45 5.76 -17.37
C ASP A 59 7.49 4.31 -16.89
N GLU A 60 8.35 3.49 -17.50
CA GLU A 60 8.62 2.13 -17.01
C GLU A 60 9.37 2.14 -15.68
N LEU A 61 10.31 3.07 -15.47
CA LEU A 61 11.02 3.23 -14.21
C LEU A 61 10.06 3.56 -13.06
N VAL A 62 9.14 4.52 -13.30
CA VAL A 62 8.06 4.85 -12.37
C VAL A 62 7.17 3.64 -12.13
N ARG A 63 6.74 2.94 -13.19
CA ARG A 63 5.90 1.74 -13.05
C ARG A 63 6.56 0.68 -12.19
N VAL A 64 7.84 0.38 -12.43
CA VAL A 64 8.60 -0.62 -11.65
C VAL A 64 8.71 -0.21 -10.18
N ALA A 65 8.97 1.08 -9.90
CA ALA A 65 9.00 1.61 -8.53
C ALA A 65 7.64 1.53 -7.83
N VAL A 66 6.56 1.93 -8.49
CA VAL A 66 5.20 1.87 -7.94
C VAL A 66 4.78 0.42 -7.68
N VAL A 67 5.06 -0.50 -8.62
CA VAL A 67 4.84 -1.95 -8.41
C VAL A 67 5.63 -2.44 -7.21
N HIS A 68 6.90 -2.06 -7.09
CA HIS A 68 7.77 -2.49 -5.99
C HIS A 68 7.23 -2.01 -4.65
N PHE A 69 6.89 -0.72 -4.54
CA PHE A 69 6.30 -0.13 -3.35
C PHE A 69 5.05 -0.89 -2.91
N PHE A 70 4.05 -0.99 -3.79
CA PHE A 70 2.76 -1.58 -3.45
C PHE A 70 2.86 -3.09 -3.15
N ARG A 71 3.76 -3.84 -3.82
CA ARG A 71 4.02 -5.24 -3.48
C ARG A 71 4.67 -5.39 -2.11
N ALA A 72 5.65 -4.56 -1.80
CA ALA A 72 6.33 -4.59 -0.51
C ALA A 72 5.37 -4.22 0.64
N ALA A 73 4.54 -3.19 0.42
CA ALA A 73 3.47 -2.81 1.34
C ALA A 73 2.50 -3.98 1.59
N THR A 74 1.95 -4.59 0.54
CA THR A 74 1.04 -5.75 0.70
C THR A 74 1.69 -6.89 1.48
N ALA A 75 2.96 -7.20 1.21
CA ALA A 75 3.68 -8.25 1.93
C ALA A 75 3.83 -7.94 3.43
N ARG A 76 4.11 -6.67 3.79
CA ARG A 76 4.23 -6.24 5.20
C ARG A 76 2.89 -6.22 5.92
N VAL A 77 1.83 -5.76 5.26
CA VAL A 77 0.45 -5.83 5.81
C VAL A 77 0.06 -7.27 6.13
N GLU A 78 0.26 -8.21 5.21
CA GLU A 78 -0.09 -9.61 5.47
C GLU A 78 0.79 -10.24 6.55
N ALA A 79 2.08 -9.87 6.63
CA ALA A 79 2.96 -10.32 7.71
C ALA A 79 2.50 -9.82 9.09
N ALA A 80 1.98 -8.59 9.19
CA ALA A 80 1.44 -8.04 10.43
C ALA A 80 0.23 -8.83 10.97
N LEU A 81 -0.50 -9.53 10.08
CA LEU A 81 -1.62 -10.41 10.41
C LEU A 81 -1.23 -11.84 10.81
N ALA A 82 0.04 -12.23 10.73
CA ALA A 82 0.46 -13.59 11.07
C ALA A 82 0.14 -14.01 12.53
N PRO A 83 0.25 -13.12 13.55
CA PRO A 83 -0.14 -13.47 14.91
C PRO A 83 -1.65 -13.69 15.05
N PRO A 84 -2.09 -14.73 15.80
CA PRO A 84 -3.50 -14.97 16.06
C PRO A 84 -4.12 -13.83 16.88
N ARG A 85 -5.30 -13.37 16.46
CA ARG A 85 -6.06 -12.27 17.09
C ARG A 85 -7.55 -12.54 16.98
N PRO A 86 -8.37 -12.05 17.93
CA PRO A 86 -9.82 -11.99 17.77
C PRO A 86 -10.20 -11.26 16.46
N PRO A 87 -11.35 -11.58 15.84
CA PRO A 87 -11.75 -11.01 14.57
C PRO A 87 -11.78 -9.48 14.51
N ALA A 88 -12.27 -8.84 15.58
CA ALA A 88 -12.29 -7.37 15.71
C ALA A 88 -10.87 -6.79 15.68
N ASP A 89 -9.97 -7.31 16.50
CA ASP A 89 -8.58 -6.87 16.57
C ASP A 89 -7.84 -7.14 15.26
N ARG A 90 -8.18 -8.23 14.56
CA ARG A 90 -7.60 -8.57 13.26
C ARG A 90 -8.01 -7.58 12.17
N LEU A 91 -9.27 -7.15 12.15
CA LEU A 91 -9.75 -6.12 11.22
C LEU A 91 -9.05 -4.78 11.45
N VAL A 92 -8.91 -4.40 12.72
CA VAL A 92 -8.27 -3.15 13.13
C VAL A 92 -6.79 -3.16 12.84
N ALA A 93 -6.10 -4.26 13.17
CA ALA A 93 -4.70 -4.45 12.85
C ALA A 93 -4.46 -4.39 11.34
N TYR A 94 -5.36 -4.97 10.53
CA TYR A 94 -5.25 -4.92 9.08
C TYR A 94 -5.31 -3.48 8.55
N LEU A 95 -6.34 -2.73 8.93
CA LEU A 95 -6.54 -1.37 8.41
C LEU A 95 -5.47 -0.39 8.90
N ARG A 96 -4.99 -0.53 10.13
CA ARG A 96 -3.82 0.23 10.63
C ARG A 96 -2.55 -0.11 9.86
N ALA A 97 -2.29 -1.39 9.62
CA ALA A 97 -1.12 -1.78 8.83
C ALA A 97 -1.19 -1.21 7.40
N VAL A 98 -2.39 -1.14 6.80
CA VAL A 98 -2.58 -0.45 5.52
C VAL A 98 -2.28 1.05 5.66
N ALA A 99 -2.78 1.72 6.70
CA ALA A 99 -2.50 3.13 6.93
C ALA A 99 -0.99 3.40 7.10
N GLU A 100 -0.31 2.61 7.93
CA GLU A 100 1.13 2.69 8.19
C GLU A 100 1.97 2.53 6.92
N GLU A 101 1.59 1.61 6.04
CA GLU A 101 2.30 1.38 4.77
C GLU A 101 2.04 2.48 3.72
N LEU A 102 0.92 3.19 3.83
CA LEU A 102 0.59 4.32 2.96
C LEU A 102 1.17 5.65 3.48
N ALA A 103 1.38 5.79 4.79
CA ALA A 103 1.83 7.03 5.43
C ALA A 103 3.13 7.66 4.86
N PRO A 104 4.13 6.90 4.39
CA PRO A 104 5.35 7.50 3.83
C PRO A 104 5.14 8.25 2.50
N ALA A 105 4.02 8.03 1.81
CA ALA A 105 3.72 8.64 0.53
C ALA A 105 3.06 10.02 0.70
N SER A 106 3.58 11.01 -0.01
CA SER A 106 3.00 12.35 -0.08
C SER A 106 1.66 12.35 -0.82
N ALA A 107 0.81 13.34 -0.53
CA ALA A 107 -0.41 13.58 -1.30
C ALA A 107 -0.11 13.72 -2.81
N ARG A 108 1.01 14.37 -3.16
CA ARG A 108 1.45 14.54 -4.53
C ARG A 108 1.76 13.22 -5.24
N PHE A 109 2.39 12.26 -4.54
CA PHE A 109 2.59 10.92 -5.08
C PHE A 109 1.24 10.26 -5.44
N TYR A 110 0.25 10.36 -4.56
CA TYR A 110 -1.07 9.78 -4.81
C TYR A 110 -1.83 10.48 -5.94
N ASP A 111 -1.70 11.81 -6.06
CA ASP A 111 -2.27 12.56 -7.17
C ASP A 111 -1.63 12.12 -8.50
N ASP A 112 -0.30 11.94 -8.53
CA ASP A 112 0.41 11.45 -9.70
C ASP A 112 0.01 9.99 -10.04
N VAL A 113 -0.17 9.12 -9.03
CA VAL A 113 -0.68 7.75 -9.21
C VAL A 113 -2.06 7.78 -9.85
N ALA A 114 -2.97 8.64 -9.37
CA ALA A 114 -4.31 8.77 -9.92
C ALA A 114 -4.31 9.28 -11.38
N ALA A 115 -3.39 10.19 -11.72
CA ALA A 115 -3.25 10.76 -13.06
C ALA A 115 -2.52 9.84 -14.07
N PHE A 116 -1.79 8.82 -13.60
CA PHE A 116 -1.00 7.91 -14.44
C PHE A 116 -1.61 6.50 -14.50
N PRO A 117 -2.29 6.10 -15.60
CA PRO A 117 -3.06 4.85 -15.66
C PRO A 117 -2.30 3.58 -15.24
N PRO A 118 -1.03 3.37 -15.65
CA PRO A 118 -0.29 2.18 -15.22
C PRO A 118 -0.08 2.09 -13.71
N ALA A 119 0.10 3.22 -13.02
CA ALA A 119 0.21 3.26 -11.56
C ALA A 119 -1.17 3.10 -10.89
N ARG A 120 -2.18 3.79 -11.43
CA ARG A 120 -3.56 3.71 -10.94
C ARG A 120 -4.07 2.27 -10.92
N GLU A 121 -3.90 1.52 -12.02
CA GLU A 121 -4.34 0.12 -12.13
C GLU A 121 -3.70 -0.80 -11.06
N ILE A 122 -2.43 -0.55 -10.71
CA ILE A 122 -1.74 -1.28 -9.64
C ILE A 122 -2.39 -0.98 -8.30
N TYR A 123 -2.64 0.31 -8.00
CA TYR A 123 -3.24 0.69 -6.73
C TYR A 123 -4.70 0.20 -6.62
N GLU A 124 -5.47 0.28 -7.70
CA GLU A 124 -6.82 -0.29 -7.79
C GLU A 124 -6.84 -1.79 -7.52
N ARG A 125 -5.92 -2.56 -8.13
CA ARG A 125 -5.83 -4.02 -7.91
C ARG A 125 -5.51 -4.34 -6.46
N ASN A 126 -4.57 -3.62 -5.86
CA ASN A 126 -4.20 -3.81 -4.46
C ASN A 126 -5.35 -3.45 -3.52
N THR A 127 -6.09 -2.38 -3.81
CA THR A 127 -7.26 -1.97 -3.03
C THR A 127 -8.38 -3.02 -3.11
N ARG A 128 -8.62 -3.60 -4.30
CA ARG A 128 -9.57 -4.73 -4.44
C ARG A 128 -9.15 -5.96 -3.64
N ALA A 129 -7.86 -6.30 -3.66
CA ALA A 129 -7.35 -7.41 -2.84
C ALA A 129 -7.50 -7.12 -1.34
N ALA A 130 -7.24 -5.89 -0.91
CA ALA A 130 -7.40 -5.49 0.48
C ALA A 130 -8.87 -5.48 0.92
N ALA A 131 -9.79 -5.03 0.07
CA ALA A 131 -11.23 -5.13 0.31
C ALA A 131 -11.69 -6.59 0.46
N ALA A 132 -11.22 -7.49 -0.40
CA ALA A 132 -11.51 -8.92 -0.29
C ALA A 132 -10.97 -9.51 1.03
N ARG A 133 -9.80 -9.04 1.49
CA ARG A 133 -9.22 -9.43 2.77
C ARG A 133 -10.07 -8.98 3.96
N VAL A 134 -10.50 -7.72 3.97
CA VAL A 134 -11.45 -7.17 4.96
C VAL A 134 -12.74 -7.99 4.98
N GLN A 135 -13.33 -8.27 3.81
CA GLN A 135 -14.54 -9.09 3.70
C GLN A 135 -14.34 -10.49 4.31
N GLY A 136 -13.15 -11.09 4.12
CA GLY A 136 -12.77 -12.35 4.76
C GLY A 136 -12.72 -12.24 6.27
N ILE A 137 -12.05 -11.22 6.80
CA ILE A 137 -11.93 -11.02 8.24
C ILE A 137 -13.30 -10.85 8.89
N ILE A 138 -14.19 -10.07 8.26
CA ILE A 138 -15.55 -9.84 8.75
C ILE A 138 -16.37 -11.15 8.72
N ARG A 139 -16.32 -11.91 7.63
CA ARG A 139 -17.03 -13.18 7.50
C ARG A 139 -16.58 -14.20 8.55
N ASP A 140 -15.28 -14.33 8.78
CA ASP A 140 -14.74 -15.21 9.82
C ASP A 140 -15.25 -14.78 11.21
N GLY A 141 -15.28 -13.47 11.48
CA GLY A 141 -15.80 -12.97 12.75
C GLY A 141 -17.30 -13.19 12.97
N VAL A 142 -18.11 -13.25 11.90
CA VAL A 142 -19.51 -13.69 12.01
C VAL A 142 -19.58 -15.18 12.36
N ALA A 143 -18.81 -16.02 11.67
CA ALA A 143 -18.78 -17.46 11.93
C ALA A 143 -18.31 -17.79 13.36
N GLU A 144 -17.41 -16.97 13.91
CA GLU A 144 -16.92 -17.06 15.29
C GLU A 144 -17.86 -16.41 16.32
N GLY A 145 -19.00 -15.83 15.90
CA GLY A 145 -19.95 -15.15 16.80
C GLY A 145 -19.44 -13.82 17.40
N ALA A 146 -18.33 -13.29 16.85
CA ALA A 146 -17.73 -12.02 17.27
C ALA A 146 -18.46 -10.81 16.68
N PHE A 147 -19.10 -10.96 15.51
CA PHE A 147 -19.88 -9.91 14.85
C PHE A 147 -21.35 -10.30 14.66
N ARG A 148 -22.24 -9.31 14.61
CA ARG A 148 -23.65 -9.49 14.25
C ARG A 148 -23.78 -9.73 12.73
N GLU A 149 -24.54 -10.74 12.34
CA GLU A 149 -24.64 -11.18 10.92
C GLU A 149 -25.21 -10.11 9.98
N VAL A 150 -26.25 -9.40 10.41
CA VAL A 150 -26.95 -8.38 9.61
C VAL A 150 -26.06 -7.15 9.34
N ASP A 151 -25.11 -6.86 10.23
CA ASP A 151 -24.21 -5.70 10.12
C ASP A 151 -22.96 -6.02 9.28
N ALA A 152 -22.60 -7.30 9.12
CA ALA A 152 -21.31 -7.71 8.57
C ALA A 152 -21.21 -7.53 7.05
N ALA A 153 -22.22 -7.95 6.28
CA ALA A 153 -22.21 -7.77 4.83
C ALA A 153 -22.26 -6.29 4.44
N PHE A 154 -23.10 -5.52 5.14
CA PHE A 154 -23.19 -4.07 4.95
C PHE A 154 -21.89 -3.37 5.36
N ALA A 155 -21.32 -3.70 6.52
CA ALA A 155 -20.04 -3.13 6.96
C ALA A 155 -18.93 -3.43 5.95
N ALA A 156 -18.88 -4.65 5.41
CA ALA A 156 -17.88 -5.02 4.42
C ALA A 156 -18.05 -4.24 3.10
N ASP A 157 -19.28 -4.01 2.65
CA ASP A 157 -19.59 -3.16 1.49
C ASP A 157 -19.19 -1.70 1.74
N VAL A 158 -19.57 -1.13 2.89
CA VAL A 158 -19.21 0.24 3.29
C VAL A 158 -17.69 0.42 3.34
N VAL A 159 -16.96 -0.50 3.97
CA VAL A 159 -15.49 -0.43 4.03
C VAL A 159 -14.90 -0.51 2.64
N THR A 160 -15.37 -1.43 1.80
CA THR A 160 -14.92 -1.56 0.41
C THR A 160 -15.15 -0.26 -0.37
N ALA A 161 -16.34 0.33 -0.26
CA ALA A 161 -16.68 1.58 -0.92
C ALA A 161 -15.77 2.72 -0.46
N VAL A 162 -15.53 2.85 0.84
CA VAL A 162 -14.62 3.89 1.37
C VAL A 162 -13.19 3.68 0.86
N MET A 163 -12.66 2.46 0.89
CA MET A 163 -11.32 2.14 0.38
C MET A 163 -11.14 2.51 -1.10
N VAL A 164 -12.15 2.24 -1.93
CA VAL A 164 -12.15 2.65 -3.35
C VAL A 164 -12.16 4.17 -3.47
N ARG A 165 -12.96 4.88 -2.68
CA ARG A 165 -12.99 6.35 -2.69
C ARG A 165 -11.68 6.98 -2.23
N ILE A 166 -10.99 6.36 -1.27
CA ILE A 166 -9.64 6.78 -0.84
C ILE A 166 -8.69 6.65 -2.04
N GLN A 167 -8.61 5.46 -2.62
CA GLN A 167 -7.74 5.17 -3.77
C GLN A 167 -7.99 6.10 -4.97
N GLN A 168 -9.24 6.50 -5.20
CA GLN A 168 -9.63 7.43 -6.27
C GLN A 168 -9.43 8.91 -5.92
N ARG A 169 -8.79 9.22 -4.78
CA ARG A 169 -8.60 10.59 -4.26
C ARG A 169 -9.88 11.35 -3.95
N GLN A 170 -11.03 10.68 -3.95
CA GLN A 170 -12.32 11.31 -3.70
C GLN A 170 -12.49 11.70 -2.22
N VAL A 171 -11.95 10.88 -1.30
CA VAL A 171 -11.93 11.24 0.13
C VAL A 171 -11.07 12.47 0.34
N ALA A 172 -9.84 12.47 -0.20
CA ALA A 172 -8.96 13.63 -0.14
C ALA A 172 -9.61 14.90 -0.70
N ALA A 173 -10.27 14.82 -1.86
CA ALA A 173 -10.98 15.95 -2.44
C ALA A 173 -12.16 16.44 -1.58
N SER A 174 -12.83 15.54 -0.85
CA SER A 174 -14.01 15.87 -0.05
C SER A 174 -13.67 16.37 1.35
N THR A 175 -12.56 15.92 1.93
CA THR A 175 -12.25 16.11 3.36
C THR A 175 -10.88 16.73 3.63
N GLY A 176 -9.99 16.77 2.63
CA GLY A 176 -8.60 17.18 2.80
C GLY A 176 -7.69 16.14 3.46
N LEU A 177 -8.20 14.95 3.82
CA LEU A 177 -7.39 13.88 4.40
C LEU A 177 -6.55 13.18 3.33
N ASP A 178 -5.29 12.90 3.64
CA ASP A 178 -4.50 11.95 2.84
C ASP A 178 -4.98 10.50 3.06
N ASP A 179 -4.45 9.59 2.23
CA ASP A 179 -4.93 8.22 2.19
C ASP A 179 -4.69 7.50 3.52
N ALA A 180 -3.52 7.68 4.15
CA ALA A 180 -3.18 7.07 5.43
C ALA A 180 -4.11 7.56 6.55
N ALA A 181 -4.32 8.88 6.65
CA ALA A 181 -5.23 9.48 7.62
C ALA A 181 -6.68 9.01 7.40
N ALA A 182 -7.11 8.84 6.15
CA ALA A 182 -8.44 8.30 5.84
C ALA A 182 -8.60 6.84 6.30
N TYR A 183 -7.57 5.99 6.14
CA TYR A 183 -7.57 4.63 6.68
C TYR A 183 -7.59 4.60 8.22
N GLU A 184 -6.90 5.51 8.90
CA GLU A 184 -6.98 5.66 10.36
C GLU A 184 -8.38 6.06 10.83
N GLN A 185 -9.02 7.02 10.14
CA GLN A 185 -10.41 7.41 10.46
C GLN A 185 -11.39 6.24 10.24
N LEU A 186 -11.22 5.50 9.14
CA LEU A 186 -12.03 4.31 8.86
C LEU A 186 -11.88 3.25 9.95
N THR A 187 -10.64 3.01 10.41
CA THR A 187 -10.36 2.12 11.54
C THR A 187 -11.09 2.58 12.80
N GLY A 188 -11.02 3.88 13.12
CA GLY A 188 -11.69 4.47 14.29
C GLY A 188 -13.21 4.34 14.26
N LEU A 189 -13.82 4.45 13.07
CA LEU A 189 -15.26 4.25 12.87
C LEU A 189 -15.66 2.79 13.07
N LEU A 190 -14.90 1.85 12.51
CA LEU A 190 -15.21 0.42 12.66
C LEU A 190 -15.01 -0.09 14.09
N LEU A 191 -13.97 0.37 14.78
CA LEU A 191 -13.75 0.06 16.20
C LEU A 191 -14.97 0.40 17.06
N ARG A 192 -15.55 1.58 16.82
CA ARG A 192 -16.70 2.07 17.60
C ARG A 192 -18.02 1.47 17.12
N GLY A 193 -18.16 1.24 15.82
CA GLY A 193 -19.39 0.72 15.20
C GLY A 193 -19.59 -0.79 15.32
N LEU A 194 -18.50 -1.57 15.42
CA LEU A 194 -18.55 -3.04 15.54
C LEU A 194 -18.40 -3.53 16.99
N ALA A 195 -18.12 -2.66 17.95
CA ALA A 195 -18.13 -3.02 19.36
C ALA A 195 -19.53 -3.47 19.78
N LYS A 196 -19.64 -4.62 20.45
CA LYS A 196 -20.87 -4.98 21.16
C LYS A 196 -21.12 -3.90 22.22
N GLU A 197 -22.32 -3.30 22.23
CA GLU A 197 -22.74 -2.48 23.36
C GLU A 197 -22.63 -3.32 24.64
N PRO A 198 -22.08 -2.77 25.75
CA PRO A 198 -22.23 -3.39 27.05
C PRO A 198 -23.73 -3.58 27.28
N GLY A 199 -24.14 -4.83 27.50
CA GLY A 199 -25.52 -5.28 27.34
C GLY A 199 -26.58 -4.30 27.84
N ALA A 200 -27.55 -4.02 26.97
CA ALA A 200 -28.90 -3.73 27.44
C ALA A 200 -29.41 -5.01 28.11
N GLY A 201 -29.22 -5.07 29.42
CA GLY A 201 -29.92 -6.01 30.30
C GLY A 201 -31.40 -5.66 30.41
#